data_AF-A0A9E1Q3T0-F1
#
_entry.id   AF-A0A9E1Q3T0-F1
#
_cell.length_a   1.000
_cell.length_b   1.000
_cell.length_c   1.000
_cell.angle_alpha   90.00
_cell.angle_beta   90.00
_cell.angle_gamma   90.00
#
_symmetry.space_group_name_H-M   'P 1'
#
loop_
_entity.id
_entity.type
_entity.pdbx_description
1 polymer ?
#
loop_
_entity_poly.entity_id
_entity_poly.type
_entity_poly.pdbx_seq_one_letter_code
_entity_poly.pdbx_strand_id
1 'polypeptide(L)'
;MTSTIFESHLSLQHLALIGPFGWMEVTALLIIGVLIFGKRLPEVGRNFGKSIVEFKKGIKGIGDDIDSDKNAKSGTESLDQKSTSDLPPAKVKPNPVKKAEEVDENLDA
;
A
#
# COMPACT_ATOMS: atom_id res chain seq x y z
N MET A 1 25.77 -52.79 -7.67
CA MET A 1 26.42 -51.53 -7.22
C MET A 1 26.16 -50.40 -8.22
N THR A 2 24.91 -50.23 -8.70
CA THR A 2 24.57 -49.22 -9.73
C THR A 2 23.14 -48.66 -9.63
N SER A 3 22.34 -49.02 -8.60
CA SER A 3 20.93 -48.64 -8.52
C SER A 3 20.64 -47.71 -7.34
N THR A 4 21.29 -46.55 -7.29
CA THR A 4 21.01 -45.51 -6.26
C THR A 4 21.05 -44.08 -6.82
N ILE A 5 21.30 -43.92 -8.11
CA ILE A 5 21.50 -42.61 -8.75
C ILE A 5 20.21 -42.08 -9.42
N PHE A 6 19.16 -42.90 -9.56
CA PHE A 6 17.88 -42.49 -10.15
C PHE A 6 16.78 -42.14 -9.12
N GLU A 7 16.98 -42.48 -7.85
CA GLU A 7 15.99 -42.36 -6.76
C GLU A 7 16.42 -41.33 -5.69
N SER A 8 17.29 -40.38 -6.04
CA SER A 8 17.85 -39.39 -5.09
C SER A 8 17.63 -37.93 -5.48
N HIS A 9 16.77 -37.64 -6.47
CA HIS A 9 16.52 -36.27 -6.94
C HIS A 9 15.12 -35.71 -6.61
N LEU A 10 14.32 -36.41 -5.79
CA LEU A 10 12.94 -36.00 -5.50
C LEU A 10 12.67 -35.53 -4.06
N SER A 11 13.67 -35.51 -3.18
CA SER A 11 13.46 -35.25 -1.74
C SER A 11 13.94 -33.87 -1.23
N LEU A 12 14.38 -32.95 -2.09
CA LEU A 12 14.86 -31.62 -1.66
C LEU A 12 14.29 -30.42 -2.40
N GLN A 13 13.54 -30.60 -3.49
CA GLN A 13 12.85 -29.49 -4.16
C GLN A 13 11.47 -29.17 -3.55
N HIS A 14 10.88 -30.12 -2.81
CA HIS A 14 9.60 -29.91 -2.12
C HIS A 14 9.72 -29.13 -0.80
N LEU A 15 10.94 -28.98 -0.27
CA LEU A 15 11.17 -28.31 1.02
C LEU A 15 11.58 -26.83 0.87
N ALA A 16 11.99 -26.41 -0.33
CA ALA A 16 12.54 -25.06 -0.57
C ALA A 16 11.58 -24.11 -1.30
N LEU A 17 10.56 -24.61 -2.01
CA LEU A 17 9.52 -23.76 -2.66
C LEU A 17 8.28 -23.56 -1.77
N ILE A 18 8.16 -24.35 -0.70
CA ILE A 18 7.05 -24.40 0.24
C ILE A 18 7.66 -24.22 1.63
N GLY A 19 7.68 -22.99 2.15
CA GLY A 19 7.76 -22.82 3.60
C GLY A 19 6.61 -23.60 4.26
N PRO A 20 6.62 -23.85 5.59
CA PRO A 20 5.63 -24.71 6.25
C PRO A 20 4.16 -24.28 6.06
N PHE A 21 3.93 -23.09 5.51
CA PHE A 21 2.64 -22.56 5.10
C PHE A 21 2.74 -22.03 3.66
N GLY A 22 2.75 -22.92 2.67
CA GLY A 22 2.65 -22.53 1.28
C GLY A 22 1.26 -22.03 0.94
N TRP A 23 1.11 -21.44 -0.25
CA TRP A 23 -0.21 -21.18 -0.84
C TRP A 23 -1.06 -22.45 -0.94
N MET A 24 -0.42 -23.63 -1.00
CA MET A 24 -1.06 -24.94 -1.01
C MET A 24 -1.83 -25.22 0.28
N GLU A 25 -1.21 -25.03 1.45
CA GLU A 25 -1.85 -25.19 2.76
C GLU A 25 -3.03 -24.23 2.94
N VAL A 26 -2.84 -22.96 2.57
CA VAL A 26 -3.93 -21.96 2.66
C VAL A 26 -5.10 -22.36 1.77
N THR A 27 -4.83 -22.83 0.55
CA THR A 27 -5.86 -23.31 -0.38
C THR A 27 -6.56 -24.56 0.15
N ALA A 28 -5.82 -25.51 0.72
CA ALA A 28 -6.38 -26.72 1.32
C ALA A 28 -7.31 -26.40 2.50
N LEU A 29 -6.91 -25.50 3.39
CA LEU A 29 -7.76 -25.03 4.50
C LEU A 29 -8.99 -24.28 4.00
N LEU A 30 -8.85 -23.48 2.95
CA LEU A 30 -9.98 -22.80 2.32
C LEU A 30 -10.99 -23.79 1.75
N ILE A 31 -10.52 -24.85 1.08
CA ILE A 31 -11.40 -25.92 0.58
C ILE A 31 -12.12 -26.60 1.75
N ILE A 32 -11.42 -26.97 2.82
CA ILE A 32 -12.03 -27.59 4.01
C ILE A 32 -13.07 -26.65 4.63
N GLY A 33 -12.75 -25.36 4.76
CA GLY A 33 -13.69 -24.33 5.22
C GLY A 33 -14.93 -24.23 4.34
N VAL A 34 -14.76 -24.21 3.01
CA VAL A 34 -15.88 -24.21 2.06
C VAL A 34 -16.72 -25.47 2.17
N LEU A 35 -16.13 -26.64 2.44
CA LEU A 35 -16.89 -27.88 2.63
C LEU A 35 -17.72 -27.86 3.92
N ILE A 36 -17.18 -27.33 5.01
CA ILE A 36 -17.90 -27.22 6.30
C ILE A 36 -19.01 -26.16 6.22
N PHE A 37 -18.69 -24.98 5.72
CA PHE A 37 -19.62 -23.84 5.69
C PHE A 37 -20.53 -23.83 4.46
N GLY A 38 -20.10 -24.43 3.34
CA GLY A 38 -20.83 -24.49 2.08
C GLY A 38 -21.32 -23.12 1.61
N LYS A 39 -22.62 -23.06 1.29
CA LYS A 39 -23.30 -21.82 0.86
C LYS A 39 -23.40 -20.76 1.95
N ARG A 40 -23.10 -21.08 3.22
CA ARG A 40 -23.14 -20.14 4.35
C ARG A 40 -21.86 -19.33 4.48
N LEU A 41 -20.76 -19.73 3.84
CA LEU A 41 -19.49 -18.99 3.86
C LEU A 41 -19.63 -17.50 3.48
N PRO A 42 -20.33 -17.10 2.40
CA PRO A 42 -20.53 -15.68 2.08
C PRO A 42 -21.38 -14.94 3.13
N GLU A 43 -22.30 -15.63 3.80
CA GLU A 43 -23.11 -15.07 4.88
C GLU A 43 -22.25 -14.81 6.13
N VAL A 44 -21.44 -15.79 6.53
CA VAL A 44 -20.47 -15.67 7.62
C VAL A 44 -19.44 -14.56 7.33
N GLY A 45 -18.90 -14.52 6.11
CA GLY A 45 -17.97 -13.47 5.68
C GLY A 45 -18.58 -12.06 5.70
N ARG A 46 -19.84 -11.91 5.28
CA ARG A 46 -20.56 -10.63 5.37
C ARG A 46 -20.78 -10.21 6.82
N ASN A 47 -21.15 -11.13 7.69
CA ASN A 47 -21.38 -10.84 9.11
C ASN A 47 -20.06 -10.47 9.82
N PHE A 48 -18.99 -11.24 9.59
CA PHE A 48 -17.67 -10.96 10.12
C PHE A 48 -17.07 -9.65 9.57
N GLY A 49 -17.28 -9.37 8.28
CA GLY A 49 -16.85 -8.14 7.63
C GLY A 49 -17.52 -6.90 8.22
N LYS A 50 -18.82 -6.97 8.56
CA LYS A 50 -19.50 -5.88 9.30
C LYS A 50 -18.85 -5.63 10.66
N SER A 51 -18.55 -6.70 11.41
CA SER A 51 -17.86 -6.59 12.71
C SER A 51 -16.49 -5.92 12.58
N ILE A 52 -15.70 -6.25 11.55
CA ILE A 52 -14.40 -5.61 11.31
C ILE A 52 -14.53 -4.13 10.97
N VAL A 53 -15.55 -3.75 10.19
CA VAL A 53 -15.79 -2.35 9.80
C VAL A 53 -16.24 -1.51 10.98
N GLU A 54 -17.14 -2.02 11.81
CA GLU A 54 -17.60 -1.34 13.04
C GLU A 54 -16.46 -1.22 14.05
N PHE A 55 -15.66 -2.28 14.23
CA PHE A 55 -14.46 -2.25 15.07
C PHE A 55 -13.46 -1.19 14.61
N LYS A 56 -13.20 -1.10 13.29
CA LYS A 56 -12.32 -0.06 12.72
C LYS A 56 -12.86 1.35 12.95
N LYS A 57 -14.17 1.56 12.84
CA LYS A 57 -14.82 2.85 13.14
C LYS A 57 -14.69 3.21 14.62
N GLY A 58 -14.89 2.25 15.52
CA GLY A 58 -14.73 2.45 16.96
C GLY A 58 -13.31 2.86 17.34
N ILE A 59 -12.29 2.16 16.82
CA ILE A 59 -10.88 2.51 17.09
C ILE A 59 -10.54 3.90 16.53
N LYS A 60 -11.00 4.22 15.31
CA LYS A 60 -10.73 5.52 14.70
C LYS A 60 -11.37 6.67 15.50
N GLY A 61 -12.62 6.50 15.95
CA GLY A 61 -13.28 7.50 16.80
C GLY A 61 -12.47 7.80 18.06
N ILE A 62 -11.94 6.77 18.73
CA ILE A 62 -11.10 6.94 19.93
C ILE A 62 -9.79 7.67 19.60
N GLY A 63 -9.16 7.37 18.47
CA GLY A 63 -7.95 8.08 18.03
C GLY A 63 -8.21 9.57 17.76
N ASP A 64 -9.31 9.87 17.05
CA ASP A 64 -9.70 11.23 16.71
C ASP A 64 -10.09 12.05 17.98
N ASP A 65 -10.73 11.42 18.97
CA ASP A 65 -11.05 12.03 20.27
C ASP A 65 -9.77 12.37 21.07
N ILE A 66 -8.81 11.44 21.10
CA ILE A 66 -7.53 11.62 21.78
C ILE A 66 -6.73 12.77 21.17
N ASP A 67 -6.76 12.94 19.84
CA ASP A 67 -6.04 14.01 19.15
C ASP A 67 -6.74 15.37 19.26
N SER A 68 -8.08 15.37 19.32
CA SER A 68 -8.89 16.58 19.52
C SER A 68 -8.69 17.20 20.91
N ASP A 69 -8.54 16.38 21.95
CA ASP A 69 -8.25 16.84 23.31
C ASP A 69 -6.86 17.48 23.48
N LYS A 70 -5.91 17.19 22.58
CA LYS A 70 -4.56 17.79 22.60
C LYS A 70 -4.55 19.14 21.86
N ASN A 71 -5.44 19.30 20.88
CA ASN A 71 -5.59 20.54 20.13
C ASN A 71 -6.38 21.60 20.94
N ALA A 72 -7.36 21.17 21.74
CA ALA A 72 -8.16 22.07 22.59
C ALA A 72 -7.38 22.80 23.71
N LYS A 73 -6.11 22.42 24.00
CA LYS A 73 -5.23 23.11 24.97
C LYS A 73 -4.18 24.04 24.33
N SER A 74 -4.19 24.19 23.00
CA SER A 74 -3.27 25.07 22.25
C SER A 74 -4.02 26.19 21.50
N GLY A 75 -4.98 26.82 22.17
CA GLY A 75 -5.87 27.84 21.61
C GLY A 75 -5.78 29.21 22.28
N THR A 76 -4.58 29.69 22.60
CA THR A 76 -4.33 31.12 22.85
C THR A 76 -3.01 31.47 22.16
N GLU A 77 -3.08 31.99 20.94
CA GLU A 77 -2.21 33.06 20.42
C GLU A 77 -2.62 33.37 18.98
N SER A 78 -3.54 34.34 18.86
CA SER A 78 -3.77 35.08 17.62
C SER A 78 -2.66 36.10 17.45
N LEU A 79 -1.83 35.97 16.42
CA LEU A 79 -1.16 37.10 15.76
C LEU A 79 -0.94 36.78 14.28
N ASP A 80 -1.45 37.67 13.43
CA ASP A 80 -0.99 37.99 12.06
C ASP A 80 -1.17 36.89 10.97
N GLN A 81 -1.60 37.14 9.73
CA GLN A 81 -1.75 38.37 8.99
C GLN A 81 -2.65 38.12 7.76
N LYS A 82 -3.57 39.05 7.57
CA LYS A 82 -4.34 39.32 6.37
C LYS A 82 -3.39 39.77 5.24
N SER A 83 -3.27 39.00 4.14
CA SER A 83 -3.02 39.46 2.75
C SER A 83 -2.25 38.43 1.90
N THR A 84 -2.96 37.72 1.02
CA THR A 84 -2.46 37.31 -0.32
C THR A 84 -3.64 37.14 -1.27
N SER A 85 -4.53 38.14 -1.35
CA SER A 85 -5.66 38.15 -2.28
C SER A 85 -5.51 39.19 -3.40
N ASP A 86 -4.31 39.76 -3.60
CA ASP A 86 -4.04 40.84 -4.58
C ASP A 86 -2.78 40.59 -5.43
N LEU A 87 -2.61 39.37 -5.95
CA LEU A 87 -1.59 39.11 -6.99
C LEU A 87 -2.28 38.62 -8.27
N PRO A 88 -2.16 39.34 -9.40
CA PRO A 88 -2.76 38.91 -10.66
C PRO A 88 -2.16 37.57 -11.12
N PRO A 89 -2.94 36.68 -11.77
CA PRO A 89 -2.45 35.37 -12.16
C PRO A 89 -1.32 35.53 -13.19
N ALA A 90 -0.11 35.21 -12.77
CA ALA A 90 1.04 35.09 -13.66
C ALA A 90 0.71 34.04 -14.74
N LYS A 91 0.59 34.50 -16.00
CA LYS A 91 0.58 33.61 -17.17
C LYS A 91 1.96 32.95 -17.25
N VAL A 92 2.08 31.76 -16.66
CA VAL A 92 3.22 30.87 -16.89
C VAL A 92 3.08 30.31 -18.31
N LYS A 93 3.82 30.90 -19.26
CA LYS A 93 3.99 30.33 -20.60
C LYS A 93 4.84 29.04 -20.47
N PRO A 94 4.48 27.92 -21.10
CA PRO A 94 5.33 26.74 -21.14
C PRO A 94 6.59 27.07 -21.95
N ASN A 95 7.76 26.99 -21.31
CA ASN A 95 9.06 27.18 -21.94
C ASN A 95 9.41 25.94 -22.80
N PRO A 96 9.62 26.06 -24.12
CA PRO A 96 9.95 24.92 -24.95
C PRO A 96 11.42 24.50 -24.76
N VAL A 97 11.54 23.19 -24.56
CA VAL A 97 12.73 22.33 -24.53
C VAL A 97 13.96 22.84 -25.31
N LYS A 98 15.10 22.81 -24.61
CA LYS A 98 16.48 22.84 -25.11
C LYS A 98 16.66 22.09 -26.45
N LYS A 99 17.15 22.76 -27.48
CA LYS A 99 18.08 22.17 -28.47
C LYS A 99 18.72 23.28 -29.31
N ALA A 100 19.98 23.06 -29.70
CA ALA A 100 20.87 23.93 -30.48
C ALA A 100 21.68 24.95 -29.67
N GLU A 101 22.56 24.42 -28.83
CA GLU A 101 23.90 25.01 -28.67
C GLU A 101 24.77 24.30 -29.70
N GLU A 102 24.86 24.88 -30.89
CA GLU A 102 25.79 24.47 -31.94
C GLU A 102 27.03 25.33 -31.80
N VAL A 103 28.13 24.65 -31.54
CA VAL A 103 29.50 25.15 -31.49
C VAL A 103 29.85 25.66 -32.88
N ASP A 104 30.11 26.95 -33.03
CA ASP A 104 30.85 27.45 -34.20
C ASP A 104 32.21 27.97 -33.72
N GLU A 105 33.19 27.19 -34.13
CA GLU A 105 34.62 27.37 -34.04
C GLU A 105 35.08 27.89 -35.41
N ASN A 106 35.52 29.16 -35.49
CA ASN A 106 36.40 29.75 -36.51
C ASN A 106 36.67 31.19 -36.03
N LEU A 107 37.86 31.65 -35.61
CA LEU A 107 39.18 31.59 -36.26
C LEU A 107 39.10 31.88 -37.75
N ASP A 108 39.27 33.14 -38.15
CA ASP A 108 40.30 33.47 -39.14
C ASP A 108 40.60 34.97 -39.10
N ALA A 109 41.90 35.21 -38.99
CA ALA A 109 42.63 36.44 -39.25
C ALA A 109 43.55 36.17 -40.44
#